data_AF-A0AAI9R706-F1
#
_entry.id   AF-A0AAI9R706-F1
#
_cell.length_a   1.000
_cell.length_b   1.000
_cell.length_c   1.000
_cell.angle_alpha   90.00
_cell.angle_beta   90.00
_cell.angle_gamma   90.00
#
_symmetry.space_group_name_H-M   'P 1'
#
loop_
_entity.id
_entity.type
_entity.pdbx_description
1 polymer ?
#
loop_
_entity_poly.entity_id
_entity_poly.type
_entity_poly.pdbx_seq_one_letter_code
_entity_poly.pdbx_strand_id
1 'polypeptide(L)'
;GSHNPRSTVATVTEIMDYLRLLWARVGLPHCPDCGKQVARRTVQEIVDDVLWRFEGHALAIWSPAVRNRKGTHADLFKALVEQGYLHGKVNGREEDFENPPELEKNLRHDIDVRVDRLRLDRANRQRLTEAVEAGLRLGAGAVAIESLKAPKPKKSDDPDEMRFQTKEGDTTAYSEEFACPEHGAFL
;
A
#
# COMPACT_ATOMS: atom_id res chain seq x y z
N GLY A 1 -14.68 -36.19 36.39
CA GLY A 1 -13.68 -35.26 35.84
C GLY A 1 -14.37 -34.34 34.87
N SER A 2 -14.36 -33.04 35.12
CA SER A 2 -14.97 -32.04 34.25
C SER A 2 -14.20 -31.97 32.93
N HIS A 3 -14.66 -32.68 31.91
CA HIS A 3 -14.16 -32.54 30.55
C HIS A 3 -14.69 -31.22 29.98
N ASN A 4 -13.84 -30.19 29.94
CA ASN A 4 -14.11 -29.01 29.12
C ASN A 4 -13.87 -29.41 27.66
N PRO A 5 -14.88 -29.43 26.78
CA PRO A 5 -14.74 -29.90 25.39
C PRO A 5 -13.79 -29.04 24.54
N ARG A 6 -13.32 -27.89 25.06
CA ARG A 6 -12.34 -27.01 24.40
C ARG A 6 -10.88 -27.34 24.78
N SER A 7 -10.64 -28.20 25.77
CA SER A 7 -9.29 -28.59 26.18
C SER A 7 -8.74 -29.66 25.24
N THR A 8 -7.58 -29.39 24.66
CA THR A 8 -6.80 -30.32 23.83
C THR A 8 -5.50 -30.71 24.53
N VAL A 9 -4.85 -31.79 24.08
CA VAL A 9 -3.51 -32.17 24.57
C VAL A 9 -2.53 -30.99 24.49
N ALA A 10 -2.59 -30.21 23.40
CA ALA A 10 -1.74 -29.04 23.19
C ALA A 10 -1.99 -27.92 24.20
N THR A 11 -3.23 -27.74 24.67
CA THR A 11 -3.54 -26.77 25.75
C THR A 11 -3.19 -27.29 27.14
N VAL A 12 -3.27 -28.60 27.38
CA VAL A 12 -2.92 -29.19 28.70
C VAL A 12 -1.40 -29.23 28.90
N THR A 13 -0.66 -29.42 27.82
CA THR A 13 0.82 -29.47 27.83
C THR A 13 1.46 -28.10 27.58
N GLU A 14 0.67 -27.04 27.46
CA GLU A 14 1.10 -25.67 27.10
C GLU A 14 1.80 -25.56 25.74
N ILE A 15 1.93 -26.65 24.97
CA ILE A 15 2.52 -26.65 23.62
C ILE A 15 1.83 -25.60 22.74
N MET A 16 0.50 -25.46 22.84
CA MET A 16 -0.24 -24.43 22.10
C MET A 16 0.27 -23.01 22.39
N ASP A 17 0.66 -22.71 23.63
CA ASP A 17 1.14 -21.39 24.01
C ASP A 17 2.55 -21.13 23.47
N TYR A 18 3.43 -22.15 23.50
CA TYR A 18 4.74 -22.09 22.84
C TYR A 18 4.62 -21.92 21.33
N LEU A 19 3.70 -22.66 20.70
CA LEU A 19 3.41 -22.51 19.27
C LEU A 19 2.95 -21.07 18.97
N ARG A 20 1.99 -20.52 19.74
CA ARG A 20 1.55 -19.12 19.56
C ARG A 20 2.70 -18.12 19.64
N LEU A 21 3.61 -18.28 20.61
CA LEU A 21 4.80 -17.43 20.71
C LEU A 21 5.76 -17.61 19.53
N LEU A 22 5.97 -18.84 19.06
CA LEU A 22 6.81 -19.13 17.90
C LEU A 22 6.27 -18.43 16.65
N TRP A 23 5.00 -18.64 16.30
CA TRP A 23 4.39 -17.99 15.13
C TRP A 23 4.32 -16.46 15.26
N ALA A 24 4.13 -15.91 16.46
CA ALA A 24 4.15 -14.47 16.67
C ALA A 24 5.54 -13.84 16.49
N ARG A 25 6.63 -14.59 16.74
CA ARG A 25 8.01 -14.08 16.69
C ARG A 25 8.68 -14.29 15.34
N VAL A 26 8.48 -15.46 14.71
CA VAL A 26 9.19 -15.85 13.48
C VAL A 26 8.25 -16.19 12.32
N GLY A 27 6.94 -16.11 12.53
CA GLY A 27 5.97 -16.31 11.46
C GLY A 27 6.10 -15.21 10.41
N LEU A 28 6.14 -15.63 9.15
CA LEU A 28 6.06 -14.73 8.01
C LEU A 28 4.59 -14.71 7.55
N PRO A 29 3.84 -13.63 7.79
CA PRO A 29 2.46 -13.58 7.39
C PRO A 29 2.38 -13.40 5.86
N HIS A 30 1.39 -14.05 5.26
CA HIS A 30 1.14 -14.01 3.83
C HIS A 30 -0.33 -13.67 3.60
N CYS A 31 -0.61 -12.99 2.48
CA CYS A 31 -1.96 -12.79 1.99
C CYS A 31 -2.64 -14.14 1.72
N PRO A 32 -3.84 -14.42 2.26
CA PRO A 32 -4.56 -15.66 1.99
C PRO A 32 -5.01 -15.79 0.54
N ASP A 33 -5.26 -14.67 -0.16
CA ASP A 33 -5.74 -14.69 -1.55
C ASP A 33 -4.62 -14.88 -2.58
N CYS A 34 -3.48 -14.20 -2.41
CA CYS A 34 -2.39 -14.23 -3.39
C CYS A 34 -1.07 -14.81 -2.90
N GLY A 35 -0.97 -15.19 -1.62
CA GLY A 35 0.22 -15.82 -1.05
C GLY A 35 1.45 -14.92 -0.95
N LYS A 36 1.35 -13.62 -1.27
CA LYS A 36 2.45 -12.66 -1.11
C LYS A 36 2.71 -12.39 0.36
N GLN A 37 3.98 -12.30 0.76
CA GLN A 37 4.35 -11.94 2.13
C GLN A 37 3.85 -10.53 2.44
N VAL A 38 3.19 -10.37 3.59
CA VAL A 38 2.82 -9.07 4.14
C VAL A 38 3.76 -8.76 5.31
N ALA A 39 4.25 -7.54 5.36
CA ALA A 39 5.13 -7.11 6.44
C ALA A 39 4.80 -5.68 6.79
N ARG A 40 4.62 -5.43 8.08
CA ARG A 40 4.53 -4.07 8.60
C ARG A 40 5.86 -3.38 8.38
N ARG A 41 5.82 -2.22 7.72
CA ARG A 41 6.97 -1.32 7.60
C ARG A 41 6.66 0.00 8.26
N THR A 42 7.67 0.62 8.84
CA THR A 42 7.58 2.01 9.32
C THR A 42 7.65 2.98 8.14
N VAL A 43 7.13 4.19 8.32
CA VAL A 43 7.28 5.29 7.34
C VAL A 43 8.72 5.43 6.86
N GLN A 44 9.70 5.40 7.76
CA GLN A 44 11.11 5.57 7.40
C GLN A 44 11.62 4.43 6.53
N GLU A 45 11.29 3.18 6.85
CA GLU A 45 11.64 2.02 6.01
C GLU A 45 11.00 2.09 4.62
N ILE A 46 9.77 2.60 4.52
CA ILE A 46 9.10 2.83 3.24
C ILE A 46 9.84 3.91 2.45
N VAL A 47 10.12 5.06 3.06
CA VAL A 47 10.83 6.18 2.42
C VAL A 47 12.21 5.76 1.94
N ASP A 48 12.96 5.00 2.75
CA ASP A 48 14.30 4.54 2.40
C ASP A 48 14.28 3.50 1.26
N ASP A 49 13.32 2.56 1.25
CA ASP A 49 13.12 1.62 0.13
C ASP A 49 12.71 2.34 -1.15
N VAL A 50 11.85 3.36 -1.05
CA VAL A 50 11.45 4.19 -2.19
C VAL A 50 12.63 4.97 -2.74
N LEU A 51 13.44 5.60 -1.89
CA LEU A 51 14.67 6.27 -2.32
C LEU A 51 15.62 5.31 -3.02
N TRP A 52 15.79 4.10 -2.50
CA TRP A 52 16.67 3.11 -3.10
C TRP A 52 16.18 2.62 -4.48
N ARG A 53 14.88 2.38 -4.62
CA ARG A 53 14.28 1.80 -5.84
C ARG A 53 13.94 2.80 -6.94
N PHE A 54 13.71 4.07 -6.57
CA PHE A 54 13.09 5.05 -7.46
C PHE A 54 13.86 6.37 -7.58
N GLU A 55 15.10 6.46 -7.09
CA GLU A 55 15.91 7.68 -7.21
C GLU A 55 16.01 8.14 -8.68
N GLY A 56 15.61 9.40 -8.96
CA GLY A 56 15.57 9.97 -10.30
C GLY A 56 14.29 9.73 -11.11
N HIS A 57 13.38 8.87 -10.64
CA HIS A 57 12.09 8.63 -11.30
C HIS A 57 11.13 9.81 -11.13
N ALA A 58 10.21 10.00 -12.08
CA ALA A 58 8.98 10.73 -11.80
C ALA A 58 7.99 9.76 -11.18
N LEU A 59 7.47 10.08 -10.00
CA LEU A 59 6.61 9.24 -9.19
C LEU A 59 5.21 9.82 -9.04
N ALA A 60 4.24 8.92 -8.93
CA ALA A 60 2.94 9.20 -8.30
C ALA A 60 2.81 8.39 -7.01
N ILE A 61 2.29 9.04 -5.99
CA ILE A 61 2.00 8.45 -4.69
C ILE A 61 0.48 8.28 -4.61
N TRP A 62 0.05 7.04 -4.45
CA TRP A 62 -1.35 6.62 -4.45
C TRP A 62 -1.76 6.13 -3.08
N SER A 63 -2.96 6.50 -2.66
CA SER A 63 -3.56 6.04 -1.43
C SER A 63 -4.89 5.32 -1.70
N PRO A 64 -5.04 4.06 -1.26
CA PRO A 64 -6.27 3.30 -1.46
C PRO A 64 -7.38 3.77 -0.52
N ALA A 65 -8.26 4.65 -1.00
CA ALA A 65 -9.43 5.08 -0.23
C ALA A 65 -10.52 4.00 -0.18
N VAL A 66 -10.68 3.24 -1.28
CA VAL A 66 -11.63 2.12 -1.35
C VAL A 66 -10.95 0.92 -2.03
N ARG A 67 -11.16 -0.25 -1.45
CA ARG A 67 -10.75 -1.54 -2.01
C ARG A 67 -11.91 -2.52 -1.99
N ASN A 68 -12.31 -3.01 -3.16
CA ASN A 68 -13.24 -4.12 -3.33
C ASN A 68 -14.58 -3.94 -2.60
N ARG A 69 -15.11 -2.69 -2.54
CA ARG A 69 -16.38 -2.39 -1.86
C ARG A 69 -17.48 -2.03 -2.85
N LYS A 70 -18.71 -2.39 -2.50
CA LYS A 70 -19.89 -2.02 -3.27
C LYS A 70 -20.36 -0.61 -2.94
N GLY A 71 -20.82 0.13 -3.93
CA GLY A 71 -21.46 1.43 -3.73
C GLY A 71 -21.18 2.43 -4.83
N THR A 72 -21.93 3.53 -4.81
CA THR A 72 -21.75 4.65 -5.74
C THR A 72 -20.60 5.58 -5.32
N HIS A 73 -20.26 5.60 -4.03
CA HIS A 73 -19.20 6.43 -3.44
C HIS A 73 -19.30 7.94 -3.71
N ALA A 74 -20.48 8.46 -4.07
CA ALA A 74 -20.67 9.87 -4.40
C ALA A 74 -20.27 10.83 -3.26
N ASP A 75 -20.63 10.49 -2.02
CA ASP A 75 -20.27 11.31 -0.84
C ASP A 75 -18.76 11.26 -0.55
N LEU A 76 -18.10 10.14 -0.87
CA LEU A 76 -16.65 10.03 -0.74
C LEU A 76 -15.94 10.97 -1.72
N PHE A 77 -16.35 11.00 -3.00
CA PHE A 77 -15.74 11.91 -3.98
C PHE A 77 -15.88 13.37 -3.56
N LYS A 78 -17.07 13.79 -3.06
CA LYS A 78 -17.28 15.14 -2.52
C LYS A 78 -16.33 15.44 -1.36
N ALA A 79 -16.24 14.53 -0.39
CA ALA A 79 -15.34 14.70 0.76
C ALA A 79 -13.86 14.77 0.35
N LEU A 80 -13.46 14.03 -0.69
CA LEU A 80 -12.10 14.08 -1.23
C LEU A 80 -11.81 15.43 -1.89
N VAL A 81 -12.72 15.95 -2.71
CA VAL A 81 -12.60 17.27 -3.34
C VAL A 81 -12.56 18.38 -2.28
N GLU A 82 -13.41 18.33 -1.26
CA GLU A 82 -13.40 19.27 -0.13
C GLU A 82 -12.05 19.28 0.63
N GLN A 83 -11.36 18.13 0.67
CA GLN A 83 -10.01 18.00 1.23
C GLN A 83 -8.89 18.40 0.26
N GLY A 84 -9.23 18.77 -0.98
CA GLY A 84 -8.28 19.18 -2.02
C GLY A 84 -7.72 18.04 -2.86
N TYR A 85 -8.25 16.82 -2.73
CA TYR A 85 -7.88 15.71 -3.60
C TYR A 85 -8.74 15.74 -4.87
N LEU A 86 -8.14 16.16 -5.98
CA LEU A 86 -8.84 16.36 -7.25
C LEU A 86 -8.67 15.20 -8.23
N HIS A 87 -7.67 14.34 -8.03
CA HIS A 87 -7.33 13.30 -9.00
C HIS A 87 -7.12 11.95 -8.33
N GLY A 88 -7.49 10.89 -9.04
CA GLY A 88 -7.31 9.53 -8.56
C GLY A 88 -7.45 8.49 -9.67
N LYS A 89 -7.42 7.22 -9.28
CA LYS A 89 -7.81 6.11 -10.15
C LYS A 89 -9.12 5.49 -9.66
N VAL A 90 -10.09 5.33 -10.55
CA VAL A 90 -11.32 4.58 -10.29
C VAL A 90 -11.29 3.33 -11.14
N ASN A 91 -11.30 2.16 -10.50
CA ASN A 91 -11.16 0.86 -11.18
C ASN A 91 -9.94 0.81 -12.14
N GLY A 92 -8.83 1.42 -11.71
CA GLY A 92 -7.57 1.47 -12.46
C GLY A 92 -7.46 2.55 -13.54
N ARG A 93 -8.50 3.34 -13.79
CA ARG A 93 -8.48 4.45 -14.76
C ARG A 93 -8.28 5.78 -14.06
N GLU A 94 -7.40 6.64 -14.57
CA GLU A 94 -7.25 8.00 -14.03
C GLU A 94 -8.51 8.82 -14.31
N GLU A 95 -9.06 9.41 -13.25
CA GLU A 95 -10.29 10.20 -13.28
C GLU A 95 -10.11 11.49 -12.46
N ASP A 96 -10.93 12.49 -12.81
CA ASP A 96 -11.09 13.72 -12.05
C ASP A 96 -12.21 13.55 -11.01
N PHE A 97 -11.93 13.88 -9.75
CA PHE A 97 -12.90 13.77 -8.67
C PHE A 97 -13.90 14.92 -8.61
N GLU A 98 -13.63 16.03 -9.30
CA GLU A 98 -14.64 17.09 -9.48
C GLU A 98 -15.76 16.62 -10.44
N ASN A 99 -15.41 15.75 -11.39
CA ASN A 99 -16.35 15.15 -12.34
C ASN A 99 -16.21 13.62 -12.34
N PRO A 100 -16.53 12.93 -11.23
CA PRO A 100 -16.27 11.51 -11.10
C PRO A 100 -17.24 10.69 -11.97
N PRO A 101 -16.83 9.49 -12.43
CA PRO A 101 -17.72 8.59 -13.14
C PRO A 101 -18.86 8.09 -12.24
N GLU A 102 -20.04 7.88 -12.83
CA GLU A 102 -21.14 7.22 -12.12
C GLU A 102 -20.79 5.74 -11.85
N LEU A 103 -20.73 5.37 -10.58
CA LEU A 103 -20.46 4.00 -10.15
C LEU A 103 -21.76 3.24 -9.85
N GLU A 104 -21.82 1.98 -10.26
CA GLU A 104 -23.00 1.15 -10.04
C GLU A 104 -23.05 0.63 -8.60
N LYS A 105 -24.14 0.92 -7.89
CA LYS A 105 -24.32 0.57 -6.46
C LYS A 105 -24.04 -0.92 -6.12
N ASN A 106 -24.34 -1.84 -7.04
CA ASN A 106 -24.26 -3.28 -6.79
C ASN A 106 -22.91 -3.90 -7.15
N LEU A 107 -22.07 -3.17 -7.90
CA LEU A 107 -20.74 -3.61 -8.31
C LEU A 107 -19.70 -3.19 -7.28
N ARG A 108 -18.58 -3.92 -7.27
CA ARG A 108 -17.44 -3.62 -6.41
C ARG A 108 -16.49 -2.69 -7.15
N HIS A 109 -15.97 -1.71 -6.43
CA HIS A 109 -15.10 -0.68 -6.96
C HIS A 109 -13.82 -0.55 -6.13
N ASP A 110 -12.77 -0.11 -6.82
CA ASP A 110 -11.49 0.29 -6.25
C ASP A 110 -11.28 1.78 -6.54
N ILE A 111 -10.95 2.56 -5.51
CA ILE A 111 -10.71 4.00 -5.63
C ILE A 111 -9.37 4.32 -4.98
N ASP A 112 -8.45 4.81 -5.78
CA ASP A 112 -7.15 5.31 -5.37
C ASP A 112 -7.10 6.83 -5.51
N VAL A 113 -6.54 7.49 -4.51
CA VAL A 113 -6.36 8.94 -4.48
C VAL A 113 -4.91 9.26 -4.81
N ARG A 114 -4.67 10.21 -5.71
CA ARG A 114 -3.32 10.72 -5.97
C ARG A 114 -2.96 11.73 -4.89
N VAL A 115 -2.02 11.36 -4.03
CA VAL A 115 -1.58 12.19 -2.90
C VAL A 115 -0.56 13.21 -3.34
N ASP A 116 0.46 12.77 -4.07
CA ASP A 116 1.49 13.65 -4.61
C ASP A 116 2.06 13.09 -5.92
N ARG A 117 2.67 13.99 -6.70
CA ARG A 117 3.45 13.68 -7.89
C ARG A 117 4.73 14.49 -7.86
N LEU A 118 5.87 13.81 -7.83
CA LEU A 118 7.17 14.46 -7.78
C LEU A 118 8.23 13.69 -8.57
N ARG A 119 9.29 14.39 -8.98
CA ARG A 119 10.52 13.72 -9.42
C ARG A 119 11.38 13.46 -8.19
N LEU A 120 11.71 12.21 -7.90
CA LEU A 120 12.41 11.83 -6.69
C LEU A 120 13.89 12.17 -6.77
N ASP A 121 14.39 12.83 -5.73
CA ASP A 121 15.80 13.14 -5.52
C ASP A 121 16.08 13.14 -4.00
N ARG A 122 17.33 12.92 -3.58
CA ARG A 122 17.68 12.90 -2.14
C ARG A 122 17.37 14.22 -1.45
N ALA A 123 17.44 15.34 -2.18
CA ALA A 123 17.12 16.66 -1.66
C ALA A 123 15.63 16.81 -1.26
N ASN A 124 14.72 16.02 -1.85
CA ASN A 124 13.29 16.11 -1.56
C ASN A 124 12.76 14.96 -0.70
N ARG A 125 13.65 14.26 0.02
CA ARG A 125 13.29 13.22 1.00
C ARG A 125 12.21 13.67 1.98
N GLN A 126 12.28 14.90 2.48
CA GLN A 126 11.28 15.43 3.43
C GLN A 126 9.87 15.46 2.81
N ARG A 127 9.74 15.94 1.57
CA ARG A 127 8.47 15.96 0.85
C ARG A 127 7.95 14.54 0.58
N LEU A 128 8.83 13.60 0.23
CA LEU A 128 8.46 12.19 0.09
C LEU A 128 7.90 11.64 1.41
N THR A 129 8.57 11.90 2.53
CA THR A 129 8.09 11.46 3.85
C THR A 129 6.69 12.00 4.14
N GLU A 130 6.47 13.30 3.97
CA GLU A 130 5.16 13.93 4.22
C GLU A 130 4.06 13.35 3.31
N ALA A 131 4.36 13.12 2.04
CA ALA A 131 3.42 12.51 1.11
C ALA A 131 3.12 11.04 1.43
N VAL A 132 4.12 10.26 1.85
CA VAL A 132 3.95 8.88 2.30
C VAL A 132 3.10 8.84 3.57
N GLU A 133 3.35 9.69 4.56
CA GLU A 133 2.54 9.80 5.78
C GLU A 133 1.10 10.19 5.48
N ALA A 134 0.88 11.18 4.61
CA ALA A 134 -0.45 11.58 4.18
C ALA A 134 -1.18 10.44 3.46
N GLY A 135 -0.49 9.73 2.56
CA GLY A 135 -1.05 8.60 1.82
C GLY A 135 -1.40 7.41 2.71
N LEU A 136 -0.53 7.07 3.67
CA LEU A 136 -0.80 6.03 4.66
C LEU A 136 -2.00 6.39 5.53
N ARG A 137 -2.10 7.65 5.98
CA ARG A 137 -3.25 8.11 6.78
C ARG A 137 -4.57 8.00 6.01
N LEU A 138 -4.59 8.43 4.76
CA LEU A 138 -5.79 8.37 3.91
C LEU A 138 -6.17 6.93 3.55
N GLY A 139 -5.17 6.05 3.38
CA GLY A 139 -5.32 4.68 2.92
C GLY A 139 -5.41 3.66 4.06
N ALA A 140 -5.69 4.11 5.29
CA ALA A 140 -5.74 3.29 6.49
C ALA A 140 -4.51 2.36 6.65
N GLY A 141 -3.32 2.92 6.52
CA GLY A 141 -2.05 2.20 6.67
C GLY A 141 -1.56 1.55 5.38
N ALA A 142 -2.09 1.88 4.21
CA ALA A 142 -1.59 1.42 2.91
C ALA A 142 -1.27 2.58 1.96
N VAL A 143 -0.24 2.41 1.13
CA VAL A 143 0.18 3.38 0.11
C VAL A 143 0.85 2.66 -1.05
N ALA A 144 0.76 3.20 -2.26
CA ALA A 144 1.43 2.68 -3.44
C ALA A 144 2.24 3.76 -4.15
N ILE A 145 3.38 3.37 -4.71
CA ILE A 145 4.32 4.25 -5.40
C ILE A 145 4.45 3.73 -6.83
N GLU A 146 4.09 4.56 -7.79
CA GLU A 146 4.15 4.24 -9.21
C GLU A 146 5.26 5.05 -9.89
N SER A 147 6.08 4.35 -10.66
CA SER A 147 7.07 4.96 -11.56
C SER A 147 6.39 5.46 -12.84
N LEU A 148 6.15 6.76 -12.93
CA LEU A 148 5.59 7.39 -14.14
C LEU A 148 6.63 7.61 -15.24
N LYS A 149 7.92 7.74 -14.87
CA LYS A 149 9.01 7.92 -15.82
C LYS A 149 10.33 7.50 -15.22
N ALA A 150 11.01 6.57 -15.86
CA ALA A 150 12.34 6.11 -15.43
C ALA A 150 13.44 7.16 -15.76
N PRO A 151 14.51 7.25 -14.96
CA PRO A 151 15.68 8.05 -15.27
C PRO A 151 16.43 7.46 -16.47
N LYS A 152 17.13 8.31 -17.23
CA LYS A 152 18.03 7.85 -18.28
C LYS A 152 19.40 7.58 -17.68
N PRO A 153 20.00 6.38 -17.86
CA PRO A 153 21.32 6.08 -17.34
C PRO A 153 22.37 6.97 -18.03
N LYS A 154 23.32 7.49 -17.25
CA LYS A 154 24.51 8.18 -17.76
C LYS A 154 25.69 7.20 -17.79
N LYS A 155 26.74 7.53 -18.55
CA LYS A 155 27.96 6.70 -18.64
C LYS A 155 28.68 6.47 -17.30
N SER A 156 28.40 7.28 -16.29
CA SER A 156 29.00 7.20 -14.95
C SER A 156 28.18 6.38 -13.96
N ASP A 157 26.95 6.00 -14.31
CA ASP A 157 26.05 5.29 -13.41
C ASP A 157 26.33 3.78 -13.47
N ASP A 158 26.19 3.10 -12.34
CA ASP A 158 26.28 1.65 -12.27
C ASP A 158 24.94 1.03 -12.76
N PRO A 159 24.94 0.23 -13.85
CA PRO A 159 23.72 -0.35 -14.39
C PRO A 159 23.02 -1.33 -13.45
N ASP A 160 23.72 -1.85 -12.44
CA ASP A 160 23.14 -2.80 -11.48
C ASP A 160 22.36 -2.11 -10.34
N GLU A 161 22.40 -0.78 -10.25
CA GLU A 161 21.62 -0.03 -9.25
C GLU A 161 20.12 -0.29 -9.39
N MET A 162 19.45 -0.44 -8.24
CA MET A 162 18.02 -0.81 -8.18
C MET A 162 17.10 0.18 -8.93
N ARG A 163 17.46 1.47 -8.96
CA ARG A 163 16.74 2.50 -9.73
C ARG A 163 16.71 2.26 -11.25
N PHE A 164 17.60 1.44 -11.80
CA PHE A 164 17.56 1.08 -13.22
C PHE A 164 16.85 -0.25 -13.47
N GLN A 165 16.58 -1.03 -12.41
CA GLN A 165 15.82 -2.28 -12.49
C GLN A 165 14.31 -2.01 -12.50
N THR A 166 13.87 -0.97 -11.79
CA THR A 166 12.48 -0.52 -11.78
C THR A 166 12.07 0.06 -13.13
N LYS A 167 11.01 -0.47 -13.75
CA LYS A 167 10.53 -0.01 -15.05
C LYS A 167 9.53 1.14 -14.93
N GLU A 168 9.28 1.82 -16.05
CA GLU A 168 8.15 2.75 -16.16
C GLU A 168 6.84 1.96 -16.12
N GLY A 169 5.88 2.43 -15.32
CA GLY A 169 4.62 1.75 -15.03
C GLY A 169 4.67 0.80 -13.82
N ASP A 170 5.86 0.48 -13.30
CA ASP A 170 5.96 -0.39 -12.13
C ASP A 170 5.37 0.30 -10.90
N THR A 171 4.50 -0.42 -10.20
CA THR A 171 3.87 0.03 -8.96
C THR A 171 4.33 -0.87 -7.82
N THR A 172 4.96 -0.27 -6.80
CA THR A 172 5.32 -0.95 -5.56
C THR A 172 4.46 -0.42 -4.45
N ALA A 173 3.86 -1.31 -3.68
CA ALA A 173 2.96 -0.92 -2.62
C ALA A 173 3.42 -1.40 -1.26
N TYR A 174 3.05 -0.60 -0.26
CA TYR A 174 3.57 -0.65 1.10
C TYR A 174 2.42 -0.62 2.08
N SER A 175 2.63 -1.20 3.27
CA SER A 175 1.68 -1.11 4.35
C SER A 175 2.36 -0.98 5.72
N GLU A 176 1.78 -0.13 6.56
CA GLU A 176 2.05 -0.04 8.00
C GLU A 176 1.24 -1.06 8.81
N GLU A 177 0.31 -1.74 8.16
CA GLU A 177 -0.44 -2.86 8.71
C GLU A 177 -0.02 -4.15 8.01
N PHE A 178 -0.38 -5.31 8.56
CA PHE A 178 -0.18 -6.60 7.88
C PHE A 178 -1.20 -6.78 6.75
N ALA A 179 -1.29 -5.80 5.85
CA ALA A 179 -2.26 -5.74 4.76
C ALA A 179 -1.60 -6.04 3.41
N CYS A 180 -2.32 -6.77 2.57
CA CYS A 180 -1.92 -6.94 1.18
C CYS A 180 -2.25 -5.65 0.42
N PRO A 181 -1.35 -5.12 -0.41
CA PRO A 181 -1.67 -3.96 -1.22
C PRO A 181 -2.81 -4.12 -2.22
N GLU A 182 -3.00 -5.34 -2.74
CA GLU A 182 -4.02 -5.64 -3.75
C GLU A 182 -5.35 -6.01 -3.09
N HIS A 183 -5.32 -6.83 -2.03
CA HIS A 183 -6.51 -7.39 -1.40
C HIS A 183 -6.94 -6.65 -0.12
N GLY A 184 -6.13 -5.70 0.36
CA GLY A 184 -6.35 -4.93 1.58
C GLY A 184 -5.94 -5.67 2.86
N ALA A 185 -6.39 -5.14 4.00
CA ALA A 185 -6.23 -5.77 5.30
C ALA A 185 -7.24 -6.92 5.48
N PHE A 186 -6.79 -8.03 6.06
CA PHE A 186 -7.61 -9.22 6.34
C PHE A 186 -8.14 -9.17 7.78
N LEU A 187 -9.06 -8.23 8.07
CA LEU A 187 -9.81 -8.17 9.34
C LEU A 187 -11.30 -7.90 9.06
#